data_AF-A0A8J5EWT4-F1
#
_entry.id   AF-A0A8J5EWT4-F1
#
_cell.length_a   1.000
_cell.length_b   1.000
_cell.length_c   1.000
_cell.angle_alpha   90.00
_cell.angle_beta   90.00
_cell.angle_gamma   90.00
#
_symmetry.space_group_name_H-M   'P 1'
#
loop_
_entity.id
_entity.type
_entity.pdbx_description
1 polymer ?
#
loop_
_entity_poly.entity_id
_entity_poly.type
_entity_poly.pdbx_seq_one_letter_code
_entity_poly.pdbx_strand_id
1 'polypeptide(L)'
;MRTWEIYTQQRGKNILGYRHRDFDDEDFLNSSFLFYDENADLVRVTVKDCLGTERLRYTYQEVEIPWLKSRPMPAKRAAAAPPKASTVEEPRFPVVLNLPFDLFVNELEGTEGLTPGESEFAGSFVTLPHKHKRKHQENEKKLKTALRLGITDLLEDIGTEDDESVLVRTTRAFW
;
A
#
# COMPACT_ATOMS: atom_id res chain seq x y z
N MET A 1 -10.55 7.86 -7.03
CA MET A 1 -11.06 9.18 -6.60
C MET A 1 -11.93 9.06 -5.34
N ARG A 2 -12.95 8.20 -5.26
CA ARG A 2 -13.75 7.99 -4.03
C ARG A 2 -12.97 7.51 -2.79
N THR A 3 -11.96 6.68 -2.98
CA THR A 3 -11.11 6.17 -1.88
C THR A 3 -10.31 7.26 -1.18
N TRP A 4 -9.89 8.31 -1.91
CA TRP A 4 -9.25 9.48 -1.34
C TRP A 4 -10.21 10.19 -0.38
N GLU A 5 -11.45 10.45 -0.80
CA GLU A 5 -12.44 11.12 0.04
C GLU A 5 -12.71 10.35 1.35
N ILE A 6 -12.87 9.02 1.26
CA ILE A 6 -13.06 8.14 2.44
C ILE A 6 -11.85 8.21 3.38
N TYR A 7 -10.63 8.12 2.84
CA TYR A 7 -9.39 8.24 3.60
C TYR A 7 -9.30 9.60 4.32
N THR A 8 -9.69 10.66 3.63
CA THR A 8 -9.70 12.02 4.19
C THR A 8 -10.82 12.25 5.21
N GLN A 9 -11.93 11.50 5.12
CA GLN A 9 -13.01 11.56 6.12
C GLN A 9 -12.59 10.88 7.44
N GLN A 10 -11.66 9.92 7.40
CA GLN A 10 -11.07 9.29 8.59
C GLN A 10 -10.05 10.19 9.33
N ARG A 11 -9.73 11.39 8.85
CA ARG A 11 -8.73 12.34 9.41
C ARG A 11 -8.88 12.70 10.88
N GLY A 12 -10.07 12.57 11.46
CA GLY A 12 -10.34 12.90 12.86
C GLY A 12 -10.18 11.73 13.84
N LYS A 13 -9.99 10.50 13.35
CA LYS A 13 -9.78 9.33 14.21
C LYS A 13 -8.28 9.09 14.32
N ASN A 14 -7.74 9.22 15.53
CA ASN A 14 -6.36 8.81 15.83
C ASN A 14 -6.28 7.30 15.62
N ILE A 15 -5.85 6.87 14.44
CA ILE A 15 -5.38 5.52 14.21
C ILE A 15 -3.86 5.60 14.44
N LEU A 16 -3.43 5.16 15.63
CA LEU A 16 -2.03 4.89 15.99
C LEU A 16 -1.05 6.10 16.01
N GLY A 17 -1.53 7.31 16.28
CA GLY A 17 -0.65 8.48 16.46
C GLY A 17 -0.14 9.12 15.16
N TYR A 18 -0.46 8.53 14.00
CA TYR A 18 -0.27 9.17 12.70
C TYR A 18 -1.53 9.97 12.35
N ARG A 19 -1.42 11.30 12.34
CA ARG A 19 -2.49 12.16 11.80
C ARG A 19 -2.46 12.06 10.29
N HIS A 20 -3.53 11.54 9.68
CA HIS A 20 -3.79 11.71 8.26
C HIS A 20 -3.85 13.21 7.98
N ARG A 21 -2.78 13.76 7.40
CA ARG A 21 -2.68 15.16 6.97
C ARG A 21 -2.60 15.20 5.47
N ASP A 22 -3.06 16.32 4.90
CA ASP A 22 -2.79 16.60 3.49
C ASP A 22 -1.30 16.74 3.25
N PHE A 23 -0.92 16.57 1.99
CA PHE A 23 0.41 16.90 1.54
C PHE A 23 0.58 18.42 1.55
N ASP A 24 1.53 18.90 2.36
CA ASP A 24 1.87 20.32 2.47
C ASP A 24 3.05 20.72 1.55
N ASP A 25 3.56 19.77 0.76
CA ASP A 25 4.72 19.99 -0.12
C ASP A 25 4.36 20.91 -1.30
N GLU A 26 5.02 22.07 -1.39
CA GLU A 26 4.76 23.06 -2.45
C GLU A 26 5.01 22.49 -3.86
N ASP A 27 6.06 21.69 -4.03
CA ASP A 27 6.38 21.04 -5.32
C ASP A 27 5.25 20.10 -5.77
N PHE A 28 4.63 19.40 -4.83
CA PHE A 28 3.48 18.55 -5.11
C PHE A 28 2.24 19.39 -5.45
N LEU A 29 1.95 20.41 -4.65
CA LEU A 29 0.78 21.27 -4.83
C LEU A 29 0.80 22.07 -6.13
N ASN A 30 1.99 22.54 -6.53
CA ASN A 30 2.21 23.32 -7.74
C ASN A 30 2.46 22.45 -8.98
N SER A 31 2.48 21.12 -8.85
CA SER A 31 2.54 20.21 -9.99
C SER A 31 1.32 20.43 -10.88
N SER A 32 1.57 20.68 -12.16
CA SER A 32 0.53 21.05 -13.13
C SER A 32 0.39 20.02 -14.24
N PHE A 33 -0.84 19.81 -14.68
CA PHE A 33 -1.20 18.94 -15.79
C PHE A 33 -1.99 19.73 -16.83
N LEU A 34 -1.97 19.26 -18.08
CA LEU A 34 -2.67 19.87 -19.20
C LEU A 34 -3.77 18.92 -19.67
N PHE A 35 -5.00 19.43 -19.75
CA PHE A 35 -6.18 18.70 -20.23
C PHE A 35 -6.93 19.54 -21.26
N TYR A 36 -7.66 18.88 -22.13
CA TYR A 36 -8.68 19.54 -22.94
C TYR A 36 -9.99 19.52 -22.17
N ASP A 37 -10.69 20.66 -22.12
CA ASP A 37 -12.03 20.74 -21.53
C ASP A 37 -13.12 20.30 -22.53
N GLU A 38 -14.39 20.41 -22.12
CA GLU A 38 -15.54 20.05 -22.94
C GLU A 38 -15.67 20.89 -24.22
N ASN A 39 -15.04 22.06 -24.26
CA ASN A 39 -15.02 22.96 -25.41
C ASN A 39 -13.79 22.74 -26.31
N ALA A 40 -12.96 21.72 -26.00
CA ALA A 40 -11.67 21.46 -26.63
C ALA A 40 -10.63 22.58 -26.41
N ASP A 41 -10.77 23.36 -25.35
CA ASP A 41 -9.78 24.34 -24.92
C ASP A 41 -8.73 23.67 -24.01
N LEU A 42 -7.46 24.07 -24.18
CA LEU A 42 -6.37 23.53 -23.38
C LEU A 42 -6.32 24.24 -22.02
N VAL A 43 -6.64 23.51 -20.96
CA VAL A 43 -6.67 24.00 -19.59
C VAL A 43 -5.51 23.41 -18.79
N ARG A 44 -4.80 24.27 -18.05
CA ARG A 44 -3.78 23.86 -17.08
C ARG A 44 -4.41 23.76 -15.69
N VAL A 45 -4.30 22.59 -15.08
CA VAL A 45 -4.85 22.31 -13.74
C VAL A 45 -3.71 21.97 -12.79
N THR A 46 -3.77 22.47 -11.56
CA THR A 46 -2.79 22.15 -10.51
C THR A 46 -3.33 21.14 -9.50
N VAL A 47 -2.46 20.41 -8.82
CA VAL A 47 -2.88 19.46 -7.77
C VAL A 47 -3.67 20.16 -6.67
N LYS A 48 -3.24 21.37 -6.25
CA LYS A 48 -3.93 22.18 -5.24
C LYS A 48 -5.40 22.45 -5.56
N ASP A 49 -5.75 22.56 -6.83
CA ASP A 49 -7.13 22.82 -7.27
C ASP A 49 -8.01 21.57 -7.18
N CYS A 50 -7.42 20.38 -7.21
CA CYS A 50 -8.12 19.09 -7.19
C CYS A 50 -8.29 18.47 -5.80
N LEU A 51 -7.70 19.03 -4.75
CA LEU A 51 -7.77 18.46 -3.39
C LEU A 51 -9.18 18.52 -2.77
N GLY A 52 -9.97 19.53 -3.15
CA GLY A 52 -11.34 19.70 -2.65
C GLY A 52 -12.37 19.35 -3.71
N THR A 53 -13.16 18.29 -3.48
CA THR A 53 -14.24 17.86 -4.37
C THR A 53 -15.34 18.93 -4.51
N GLU A 54 -15.58 19.73 -3.46
CA GLU A 54 -16.49 20.88 -3.49
C GLU A 54 -16.12 21.92 -4.56
N ARG A 55 -14.83 22.19 -4.76
CA ARG A 55 -14.35 23.13 -5.77
C ARG A 55 -14.57 22.62 -7.19
N LEU A 56 -14.56 21.29 -7.35
CA LEU A 56 -14.86 20.58 -8.60
C LEU A 56 -16.36 20.36 -8.81
N ARG A 57 -17.21 20.79 -7.84
CA ARG A 57 -18.68 20.74 -7.90
C ARG A 57 -19.26 19.34 -8.11
N TYR A 58 -18.57 18.31 -7.63
CA TYR A 58 -19.12 16.95 -7.57
C TYR A 58 -18.98 16.40 -6.15
N THR A 59 -19.89 15.50 -5.79
CA THR A 59 -19.83 14.73 -4.55
C THR A 59 -20.14 13.26 -4.85
N TYR A 60 -19.79 12.36 -3.93
CA TYR A 60 -20.20 10.96 -4.05
C TYR A 60 -21.51 10.71 -3.31
N GLN A 61 -22.27 9.74 -3.81
CA GLN A 61 -23.40 9.20 -3.07
C GLN A 61 -22.90 8.54 -1.78
N GLU A 62 -23.59 8.84 -0.68
CA GLU A 62 -23.39 8.17 0.60
C GLU A 62 -23.93 6.74 0.51
N VAL A 63 -23.01 5.80 0.32
CA VAL A 63 -23.30 4.35 0.34
C VAL A 63 -22.48 3.75 1.47
N GLU A 64 -23.05 2.75 2.15
CA GLU A 64 -22.35 1.99 3.18
C GLU A 64 -21.01 1.46 2.66
N ILE A 65 -20.00 1.45 3.55
CA ILE A 65 -18.64 1.02 3.27
C ILE A 65 -18.39 -0.26 4.08
N PRO A 66 -18.68 -1.46 3.54
CA PRO A 66 -18.66 -2.70 4.32
C PRO A 66 -17.27 -3.03 4.86
N TRP A 67 -16.21 -2.71 4.10
CA TRP A 67 -14.82 -2.99 4.46
C TRP A 67 -14.29 -2.16 5.63
N LEU A 68 -15.02 -1.13 6.08
CA LEU A 68 -14.63 -0.34 7.25
C LEU A 68 -14.59 -1.18 8.55
N LYS A 69 -15.31 -2.31 8.57
CA LYS A 69 -15.34 -3.26 9.70
C LYS A 69 -14.58 -4.56 9.41
N SER A 70 -13.95 -4.67 8.24
CA SER A 70 -13.27 -5.89 7.78
C SER A 70 -11.79 -5.88 8.15
N ARG A 71 -11.47 -5.71 9.45
CA ARG A 71 -10.09 -5.84 9.93
C ARG A 71 -9.68 -7.33 9.82
N PRO A 72 -8.47 -7.64 9.30
CA PRO A 72 -7.92 -8.98 9.35
C PRO A 72 -7.85 -9.49 10.79
N MET A 73 -7.96 -10.81 10.96
CA MET A 73 -7.81 -11.45 12.27
C MET A 73 -6.57 -12.35 12.25
N PRO A 74 -5.89 -12.56 13.37
CA PRO A 74 -4.76 -13.47 13.40
C PRO A 74 -5.23 -14.90 13.12
N ALA A 75 -4.42 -15.66 12.37
CA ALA A 75 -4.73 -17.06 12.11
C ALA A 75 -4.91 -17.84 13.42
N LYS A 76 -5.84 -18.80 13.43
CA LYS A 76 -6.12 -19.61 14.63
C LYS A 76 -4.84 -20.30 15.11
N ARG A 77 -4.30 -19.82 16.22
CA ARG A 77 -3.16 -20.43 16.93
C ARG A 77 -3.52 -21.84 17.40
N ALA A 78 -2.92 -22.87 16.81
CA ALA A 78 -2.60 -24.07 17.57
C ALA A 78 -1.39 -23.73 18.46
N ALA A 79 -1.47 -24.02 19.76
CA ALA A 79 -0.39 -23.69 20.70
C ALA A 79 0.94 -24.31 20.23
N ALA A 80 1.85 -23.49 19.67
CA ALA A 80 3.15 -23.92 19.21
C ALA A 80 4.21 -22.82 19.43
N ALA A 81 5.39 -23.30 19.78
CA ALA A 81 6.57 -22.62 20.31
C ALA A 81 7.05 -21.39 19.50
N PRO A 82 7.87 -20.51 20.12
CA PRO A 82 8.49 -19.39 19.43
C PRO A 82 9.17 -19.84 18.14
N PRO A 83 9.07 -19.04 17.05
CA PRO A 83 9.64 -19.39 15.77
C PRO A 83 11.14 -19.61 15.93
N LYS A 84 11.64 -20.76 15.47
CA LYS A 84 13.07 -21.03 15.42
C LYS A 84 13.66 -20.15 14.33
N ALA A 85 14.54 -19.21 14.73
CA ALA A 85 15.35 -18.41 13.83
C ALA A 85 16.16 -19.34 12.91
N SER A 86 15.67 -19.56 11.69
CA SER A 86 16.46 -20.12 10.61
C SER A 86 17.32 -18.99 10.05
N THR A 87 18.59 -19.30 9.79
CA THR A 87 19.65 -18.38 9.37
C THR A 87 19.15 -17.38 8.34
N VAL A 88 18.91 -16.14 8.78
CA VAL A 88 18.39 -15.06 7.95
C VAL A 88 19.53 -14.55 7.08
N GLU A 89 19.45 -14.80 5.77
CA GLU A 89 20.27 -14.04 4.82
C GLU A 89 19.78 -12.58 4.88
N GLU A 90 20.64 -11.66 5.34
CA GLU A 90 20.33 -10.23 5.35
C GLU A 90 19.92 -9.80 3.92
N PRO A 91 18.68 -9.30 3.72
CA PRO A 91 18.27 -8.85 2.40
C PRO A 91 19.13 -7.65 1.98
N ARG A 92 19.97 -7.86 0.97
CA ARG A 92 20.82 -6.81 0.40
C ARG A 92 19.97 -5.86 -0.43
N PHE A 93 19.53 -4.76 0.19
CA PHE A 93 18.79 -3.70 -0.49
C PHE A 93 19.66 -2.99 -1.54
N PRO A 94 19.08 -2.60 -2.69
CA PRO A 94 17.66 -2.67 -3.08
C PRO A 94 17.27 -3.99 -3.76
N VAL A 95 16.18 -4.61 -3.30
CA VAL A 95 15.54 -5.74 -3.99
C VAL A 95 14.83 -5.21 -5.25
N VAL A 96 15.12 -5.78 -6.42
CA VAL A 96 14.52 -5.36 -7.69
C VAL A 96 13.13 -6.00 -7.81
N LEU A 97 12.08 -5.19 -7.63
CA LEU A 97 10.69 -5.63 -7.62
C LEU A 97 10.08 -5.56 -9.04
N ASN A 98 10.32 -6.59 -9.85
CA ASN A 98 9.79 -6.67 -11.23
C ASN A 98 8.67 -7.71 -11.42
N LEU A 99 8.31 -8.46 -10.38
CA LEU A 99 7.28 -9.51 -10.42
C LEU A 99 6.31 -9.32 -9.26
N PRO A 100 5.04 -9.73 -9.41
CA PRO A 100 4.10 -9.68 -8.30
C PRO A 100 4.43 -10.72 -7.24
N PHE A 101 4.40 -10.30 -5.98
CA PHE A 101 4.63 -11.16 -4.82
C PHE A 101 3.81 -10.70 -3.63
N ASP A 102 3.48 -11.65 -2.78
CA ASP A 102 2.76 -11.44 -1.53
C ASP A 102 3.76 -11.45 -0.36
N LEU A 103 3.49 -10.61 0.64
CA LEU A 103 4.31 -10.46 1.83
C LEU A 103 3.57 -10.95 3.06
N PHE A 104 4.22 -11.87 3.76
CA PHE A 104 3.76 -12.42 5.02
C PHE A 104 4.77 -12.07 6.13
N VAL A 105 4.25 -11.71 7.30
CA VAL A 105 5.03 -11.43 8.50
C VAL A 105 4.73 -12.52 9.52
N ASN A 106 5.80 -13.10 10.05
CA ASN A 106 5.78 -14.14 11.06
C ASN A 106 4.87 -15.35 10.72
N GLU A 107 4.96 -15.84 9.48
CA GLU A 107 4.28 -17.06 9.06
C GLU A 107 4.75 -18.26 9.89
N LEU A 108 3.81 -18.90 10.58
CA LEU A 108 4.08 -20.04 11.44
C LEU A 108 4.18 -21.33 10.60
N GLU A 109 5.19 -22.14 10.90
CA GLU A 109 5.37 -23.45 10.29
C GLU A 109 4.17 -24.35 10.66
N GLY A 110 3.28 -24.63 9.70
CA GLY A 110 2.06 -25.42 9.89
C GLY A 110 0.75 -24.74 9.49
N THR A 111 0.76 -23.46 9.09
CA THR A 111 -0.41 -22.81 8.49
C THR A 111 -0.47 -23.11 6.99
N GLU A 112 -1.17 -24.18 6.61
CA GLU A 112 -1.52 -24.39 5.21
C GLU A 112 -2.63 -23.42 4.79
N GLY A 113 -2.29 -22.46 3.92
CA GLY A 113 -3.27 -21.60 3.25
C GLY A 113 -3.58 -20.28 3.95
N LEU A 114 -2.55 -19.48 4.26
CA LEU A 114 -2.75 -18.08 4.65
C LEU A 114 -3.50 -17.35 3.53
N THR A 115 -4.62 -16.74 3.88
CA THR A 115 -5.43 -15.92 2.97
C THR A 115 -5.24 -14.45 3.31
N PRO A 116 -5.57 -13.51 2.40
CA PRO A 116 -5.53 -12.07 2.70
C PRO A 116 -6.45 -11.62 3.86
N GLY A 117 -7.26 -12.52 4.43
CA GLY A 117 -8.08 -12.25 5.61
C GLY A 117 -7.36 -12.40 6.94
N GLU A 118 -6.12 -12.92 6.93
CA GLU A 118 -5.33 -13.16 8.13
C GLU A 118 -4.35 -12.02 8.43
N SER A 119 -4.07 -11.72 9.71
CA SER A 119 -3.16 -10.64 10.13
C SER A 119 -1.69 -10.87 9.74
N GLU A 120 -1.30 -12.09 9.42
CA GLU A 120 0.04 -12.43 8.92
C GLU A 120 0.26 -11.87 7.49
N PHE A 121 -0.79 -11.58 6.73
CA PHE A 121 -0.68 -11.00 5.39
C PHE A 121 -0.48 -9.47 5.47
N ALA A 122 0.74 -9.01 5.13
CA ALA A 122 1.10 -7.60 5.20
C ALA A 122 0.74 -6.81 3.93
N GLY A 123 0.63 -7.49 2.79
CA GLY A 123 0.23 -6.88 1.53
C GLY A 123 0.80 -7.58 0.30
N SER A 124 0.40 -7.09 -0.88
CA SER A 124 0.88 -7.59 -2.17
C SER A 124 1.56 -6.48 -2.95
N PHE A 125 2.67 -6.81 -3.61
CA PHE A 125 3.27 -5.96 -4.61
C PHE A 125 2.75 -6.35 -5.99
N VAL A 126 2.19 -5.38 -6.72
CA VAL A 126 1.75 -5.58 -8.10
C VAL A 126 2.29 -4.45 -8.96
N THR A 127 2.86 -4.79 -10.11
CA THR A 127 3.30 -3.81 -11.12
C THR A 127 2.59 -4.11 -12.44
N LEU A 128 1.95 -3.10 -13.02
CA LEU A 128 1.33 -3.23 -14.34
C LEU A 128 2.39 -3.01 -15.44
N PRO A 129 2.35 -3.78 -16.55
CA PRO A 129 3.24 -3.54 -17.68
C PRO A 129 3.01 -2.15 -18.28
N HIS A 130 4.05 -1.33 -18.33
CA HIS A 130 4.03 -0.02 -18.97
C HIS A 130 5.00 0.03 -20.16
N LYS A 131 4.47 -0.05 -21.39
CA LYS A 131 5.27 0.01 -22.61
C LYS A 131 5.61 1.45 -22.97
N HIS A 132 6.79 1.91 -22.58
CA HIS A 132 7.32 3.19 -23.07
C HIS A 132 8.08 2.98 -24.39
N LYS A 133 7.55 3.50 -25.50
CA LYS A 133 8.30 3.61 -26.75
C LYS A 133 9.35 4.72 -26.60
N ARG A 134 10.55 4.39 -26.12
CA ARG A 134 11.71 5.29 -26.31
C ARG A 134 12.41 4.91 -27.60
N LYS A 135 12.29 5.78 -28.62
CA LYS A 135 13.25 5.76 -29.71
C LYS A 135 14.62 6.11 -29.09
N HIS A 136 15.62 5.28 -29.36
CA HIS A 136 17.06 5.54 -29.19
C HIS A 136 17.79 5.32 -27.84
N GLN A 137 17.38 4.41 -26.94
CA GLN A 137 18.27 3.98 -25.85
C GLN A 137 18.28 2.45 -25.66
N GLU A 138 19.42 1.86 -25.99
CA GLU A 138 19.81 0.44 -25.89
C GLU A 138 19.98 -0.08 -24.45
N ASN A 139 19.28 0.52 -23.49
CA ASN A 139 19.29 0.05 -22.11
C ASN A 139 17.87 0.15 -21.56
N GLU A 140 17.18 -0.99 -21.49
CA GLU A 140 15.95 -1.13 -20.72
C GLU A 140 16.26 -0.71 -19.27
N LYS A 141 15.84 0.51 -18.91
CA LYS A 141 15.96 0.97 -17.53
C LYS A 141 15.07 0.09 -16.68
N LYS A 142 15.66 -0.84 -15.93
CA LYS A 142 14.96 -1.62 -14.90
C LYS A 142 14.22 -0.66 -13.98
N LEU A 143 12.91 -0.91 -13.81
CA LEU A 143 12.05 -0.13 -12.93
C LEU A 143 12.61 -0.21 -11.51
N LYS A 144 12.84 0.95 -10.89
CA LYS A 144 13.18 1.05 -9.48
C LYS A 144 11.93 1.49 -8.75
N THR A 145 11.35 0.59 -7.97
CA THR A 145 10.15 0.81 -7.18
C THR A 145 10.44 0.46 -5.72
N ALA A 146 9.66 1.04 -4.82
CA ALA A 146 9.75 0.75 -3.39
C ALA A 146 8.33 0.47 -2.86
N LEU A 147 8.19 -0.58 -2.07
CA LEU A 147 6.96 -0.89 -1.34
C LEU A 147 7.12 -0.42 0.11
N ARG A 148 6.09 0.25 0.63
CA ARG A 148 6.01 0.68 2.04
C ARG A 148 4.72 0.13 2.63
N LEU A 149 4.84 -0.60 3.74
CA LEU A 149 3.72 -1.20 4.45
C LEU A 149 3.73 -0.71 5.90
N GLY A 150 2.56 -0.38 6.43
CA GLY A 150 2.38 -0.15 7.86
C GLY A 150 2.16 -1.50 8.54
N ILE A 151 3.09 -1.93 9.38
CA ILE A 151 3.05 -3.25 10.04
C ILE A 151 2.66 -3.16 11.52
N THR A 152 2.46 -1.97 12.07
CA THR A 152 2.17 -1.77 13.51
C THR A 152 0.93 -2.53 13.98
N ASP A 153 -0.17 -2.44 13.23
CA ASP A 153 -1.41 -3.17 13.54
C ASP A 153 -1.21 -4.69 13.49
N LEU A 154 -0.34 -5.16 12.58
CA LEU A 154 -0.05 -6.58 12.41
C LEU A 154 0.77 -7.13 13.58
N LEU A 155 1.73 -6.34 14.07
CA LEU A 155 2.55 -6.71 15.22
C LEU A 155 1.71 -6.76 16.51
N GLU A 156 0.76 -5.84 16.68
CA GLU A 156 -0.21 -5.86 17.79
C GLU A 156 -1.08 -7.14 17.72
N ASP A 157 -1.65 -7.44 16.55
CA ASP A 157 -2.56 -8.57 16.35
C ASP A 157 -1.87 -9.93 16.54
N ILE A 158 -0.61 -10.06 16.11
CA ILE A 158 0.19 -11.28 16.24
C ILE A 158 0.91 -11.32 17.60
N GLY A 159 0.95 -10.22 18.35
CA GLY A 159 1.61 -10.11 19.66
C GLY A 159 3.13 -10.24 19.59
N THR A 160 3.75 -9.63 18.58
CA THR A 160 5.21 -9.62 18.36
C THR A 160 5.79 -8.20 18.41
N GLU A 161 5.16 -7.31 19.17
CA GLU A 161 5.61 -5.91 19.33
C GLU A 161 6.95 -5.80 20.07
N ASP A 162 7.20 -6.71 21.00
CA ASP A 162 8.42 -6.73 21.83
C ASP A 162 9.56 -7.59 21.24
N ASP A 163 9.36 -8.20 20.08
CA ASP A 163 10.34 -9.09 19.45
C ASP A 163 11.47 -8.28 18.78
N GLU A 164 12.74 -8.66 19.03
CA GLU A 164 13.91 -7.99 18.44
C GLU A 164 14.01 -8.12 16.92
N SER A 165 13.36 -9.14 16.34
CA SER A 165 13.38 -9.43 14.91
C SER A 165 12.08 -10.10 14.47
N VAL A 166 11.64 -9.80 13.25
CA VAL A 166 10.45 -10.42 12.64
C VAL A 166 10.84 -11.21 11.40
N LEU A 167 10.20 -12.37 11.21
CA LEU A 167 10.37 -13.17 10.00
C LEU A 167 9.51 -12.58 8.87
N VAL A 168 10.13 -12.29 7.72
CA VAL A 168 9.40 -11.85 6.53
C VAL A 168 9.53 -12.89 5.44
N ARG A 169 8.39 -13.35 4.91
CA ARG A 169 8.34 -14.27 3.77
C ARG A 169 7.72 -13.59 2.56
N THR A 170 8.36 -13.75 1.41
CA THR A 170 7.81 -13.35 0.11
C THR A 170 7.37 -14.59 -0.66
N THR A 171 6.12 -14.65 -1.12
CA THR A 171 5.68 -15.70 -2.04
C THR A 171 5.36 -15.10 -3.39
N ARG A 172 5.64 -15.82 -4.47
CA ARG A 172 5.24 -15.36 -5.80
C ARG A 172 3.71 -15.38 -5.87
N ALA A 173 3.12 -14.26 -6.21
CA ALA A 173 1.68 -14.18 -6.32
C ALA A 173 1.24 -14.80 -7.65
N PHE A 174 0.30 -15.75 -7.59
CA PHE A 174 -0.30 -16.38 -8.76
C PHE A 174 -1.72 -15.83 -8.92
N TRP A 175 -1.86 -14.84 -9.79
CA TRP A 175 -3.15 -14.32 -10.25
C TRP A 175 -3.31 -14.64 -11.74
#